data_AF-A0A2T4R320-F1
#
_entry.id   AF-A0A2T4R320-F1
#
_cell.length_a   1.000
_cell.length_b   1.000
_cell.length_c   1.000
_cell.angle_alpha   90.00
_cell.angle_beta   90.00
_cell.angle_gamma   90.00
#
_symmetry.space_group_name_H-M   'P 1'
#
loop_
_entity.id
_entity.type
_entity.pdbx_description
1 polymer ?
#
loop_
_entity_poly.entity_id
_entity_poly.type
_entity_poly.pdbx_seq_one_letter_code
_entity_poly.pdbx_strand_id
1 'polypeptide(L)'
;MVLTLLAAFFVIRLYSLYISINNAKALIAEGAKEYGQANSKGLAATHILIYVGAALEAWIQHTTIGAINVFGLILLVLSYFVLFHVIRTLGRIWTLKIFILPHHPIVKSGLYKITKHPNYFLNIIPELIGVLLLTSATYTWFLLLPYAYFLIKRIKQEEKLMESFN
;
A
#
# COMPACT_ATOMS: atom_id res chain seq x y z
N MET A 1 2.81 4.21 23.52
CA MET A 1 3.93 3.79 22.64
C MET A 1 3.44 3.14 21.34
N VAL A 2 2.66 2.05 21.36
CA VAL A 2 2.14 1.38 20.14
C VAL A 2 1.37 2.35 19.23
N LEU A 3 0.42 3.12 19.77
CA LEU A 3 -0.33 4.12 19.00
C LEU A 3 0.56 5.21 18.39
N THR A 4 1.62 5.61 19.11
CA THR A 4 2.61 6.59 18.62
C THR A 4 3.39 6.03 17.43
N LEU A 5 3.81 4.77 17.50
CA LEU A 5 4.48 4.08 16.39
C LEU A 5 3.54 3.96 15.19
N LEU A 6 2.30 3.52 15.41
CA LEU A 6 1.29 3.41 14.36
C LEU A 6 1.03 4.77 13.69
N ALA A 7 0.90 5.84 14.48
CA ALA A 7 0.72 7.19 13.99
C ALA A 7 1.93 7.66 13.15
N ALA A 8 3.16 7.34 13.58
CA ALA A 8 4.36 7.66 12.81
C ALA A 8 4.34 6.97 11.43
N PHE A 9 4.02 5.68 11.35
CA PHE A 9 3.87 4.99 10.06
C PHE A 9 2.72 5.56 9.23
N PHE A 10 1.60 5.94 9.85
CA PHE A 10 0.50 6.59 9.15
C PHE A 10 0.93 7.94 8.55
N VAL A 11 1.74 8.73 9.24
CA VAL A 11 2.32 9.97 8.69
C VAL A 11 3.20 9.66 7.47
N ILE A 12 4.03 8.62 7.53
CA ILE A 12 4.83 8.18 6.37
C ILE A 12 3.92 7.75 5.21
N ARG A 13 2.79 7.08 5.49
CA ARG A 13 1.77 6.75 4.49
C ARG A 13 1.20 7.99 3.83
N LEU A 14 0.86 9.02 4.61
CA LEU A 14 0.39 10.30 4.08
C LEU A 14 1.46 11.01 3.24
N TYR A 15 2.74 10.91 3.61
CA TYR A 15 3.83 11.43 2.79
C TYR A 15 3.94 10.68 1.45
N SER A 16 3.82 9.35 1.45
CA SER A 16 3.76 8.58 0.20
C SER A 16 2.53 8.94 -0.64
N LEU A 17 1.37 9.20 -0.03
CA LEU A 17 0.18 9.69 -0.73
C LEU A 17 0.46 11.06 -1.38
N TYR A 18 1.15 11.96 -0.68
CA TYR A 18 1.55 13.25 -1.24
C TYR A 18 2.44 13.08 -2.49
N ILE A 19 3.44 12.19 -2.44
CA ILE A 19 4.25 11.85 -3.62
C ILE A 19 3.37 11.35 -4.76
N SER A 20 2.45 10.43 -4.48
CA SER A 20 1.53 9.88 -5.48
C SER A 20 0.64 10.95 -6.11
N ILE A 21 0.17 11.93 -5.34
CA ILE A 21 -0.69 13.01 -5.85
C ILE A 21 0.10 13.90 -6.81
N ASN A 22 1.35 14.25 -6.46
CA ASN A 22 2.19 15.07 -7.34
C ASN A 22 2.55 14.34 -8.63
N ASN A 23 2.91 13.07 -8.54
CA ASN A 23 3.14 12.23 -9.70
C ASN A 23 1.88 12.13 -10.58
N ALA A 24 0.71 11.91 -9.98
CA ALA A 24 -0.55 11.84 -10.72
C ALA A 24 -0.85 13.14 -11.48
N LYS A 25 -0.61 14.31 -10.87
CA LYS A 25 -0.77 15.61 -11.56
C LYS A 25 0.13 15.72 -12.79
N ALA A 26 1.41 15.34 -12.65
CA ALA A 26 2.35 15.34 -13.76
C ALA A 26 1.92 14.36 -14.87
N LEU A 27 1.52 13.13 -14.50
CA LEU A 27 1.06 12.13 -15.45
C LEU A 27 -0.19 12.58 -16.23
N ILE A 28 -1.16 13.21 -15.55
CA ILE A 28 -2.36 13.75 -16.19
C ILE A 28 -1.98 14.84 -17.20
N ALA A 29 -1.04 15.73 -16.85
CA ALA A 29 -0.53 16.75 -17.77
C ALA A 29 0.19 16.15 -19.00
N GLU A 30 0.82 14.99 -18.84
CA GLU A 30 1.42 14.19 -19.91
C GLU A 30 0.39 13.33 -20.69
N GLY A 31 -0.91 13.46 -20.40
CA GLY A 31 -1.99 12.77 -21.13
C GLY A 31 -2.37 11.39 -20.57
N ALA A 32 -1.96 11.05 -19.34
CA ALA A 32 -2.35 9.81 -18.71
C ALA A 32 -3.85 9.76 -18.39
N LYS A 33 -4.45 8.57 -18.50
CA LYS A 33 -5.85 8.32 -18.14
C LYS A 33 -5.94 7.51 -16.84
N GLU A 34 -6.87 7.89 -15.98
CA GLU A 34 -7.15 7.17 -14.73
C GLU A 34 -8.07 5.96 -14.99
N TYR A 35 -7.68 4.79 -14.47
CA TYR A 35 -8.47 3.56 -14.53
C TYR A 35 -8.80 3.01 -13.14
N GLY A 36 -9.91 2.27 -13.04
CA GLY A 36 -10.26 1.55 -11.81
C GLY A 36 -10.56 2.43 -10.60
N GLN A 37 -11.15 3.62 -10.80
CA GLN A 37 -11.43 4.59 -9.73
C GLN A 37 -12.22 3.99 -8.56
N ALA A 38 -13.30 3.25 -8.84
CA ALA A 38 -14.13 2.61 -7.82
C ALA A 38 -13.34 1.58 -6.99
N ASN A 39 -12.52 0.76 -7.66
CA ASN A 39 -11.67 -0.23 -6.99
C ASN A 39 -10.59 0.43 -6.14
N SER A 40 -10.00 1.54 -6.63
CA SER A 40 -9.01 2.33 -5.90
C SER A 40 -9.60 2.97 -4.64
N LYS A 41 -10.86 3.46 -4.71
CA LYS A 41 -11.59 3.95 -3.53
C LYS A 41 -11.85 2.81 -2.52
N GLY A 42 -12.22 1.62 -3.00
CA GLY A 42 -12.41 0.44 -2.15
C GLY A 42 -11.13 0.02 -1.40
N LEU A 43 -9.99 0.00 -2.10
CA LEU A 43 -8.67 -0.23 -1.49
C LEU A 43 -8.36 0.81 -0.42
N ALA A 44 -8.49 2.10 -0.75
CA ALA A 44 -8.20 3.19 0.18
C ALA A 44 -9.10 3.15 1.42
N ALA A 45 -10.41 2.95 1.23
CA ALA A 45 -11.37 2.86 2.33
C ALA A 45 -11.05 1.70 3.26
N THR A 46 -10.82 0.50 2.70
CA THR A 46 -10.52 -0.69 3.51
C THR A 46 -9.17 -0.53 4.24
N HIS A 47 -8.17 0.07 3.59
CA HIS A 47 -6.88 0.37 4.22
C HIS A 47 -7.04 1.32 5.42
N ILE A 48 -7.82 2.40 5.27
CA ILE A 48 -8.10 3.34 6.34
C ILE A 48 -8.85 2.64 7.47
N LEU A 49 -9.85 1.82 7.16
CA LEU A 49 -10.59 1.05 8.16
C LEU A 49 -9.68 0.08 8.93
N ILE A 50 -8.69 -0.54 8.29
CA ILE A 50 -7.70 -1.38 8.98
C ILE A 50 -6.88 -0.53 9.96
N TYR A 51 -6.32 0.60 9.53
CA TYR A 51 -5.54 1.47 10.41
C TYR A 51 -6.36 2.00 11.60
N VAL A 52 -7.59 2.46 11.34
CA VAL A 52 -8.48 2.98 12.37
C VAL A 52 -8.94 1.86 13.32
N GLY A 53 -9.37 0.72 12.80
CA GLY A 53 -9.79 -0.43 13.61
C GLY A 53 -8.65 -0.95 14.49
N ALA A 54 -7.45 -1.07 13.93
CA ALA A 54 -6.27 -1.49 14.66
C ALA A 54 -5.88 -0.50 15.77
N ALA A 55 -5.97 0.82 15.49
CA ALA A 55 -5.73 1.85 16.50
C ALA A 55 -6.77 1.80 17.63
N LEU A 56 -8.06 1.65 17.30
CA LEU A 56 -9.14 1.55 18.27
C LEU A 56 -9.00 0.32 19.16
N GLU A 57 -8.73 -0.85 18.58
CA GLU A 57 -8.49 -2.08 19.35
C GLU A 57 -7.29 -1.92 20.27
N ALA A 58 -6.16 -1.40 19.78
CA ALA A 58 -4.97 -1.18 20.62
C ALA A 58 -5.22 -0.20 21.76
N TRP A 59 -6.05 0.82 21.54
CA TRP A 59 -6.42 1.79 22.57
C TRP A 59 -7.30 1.15 23.64
N ILE A 60 -8.34 0.40 23.24
CA ILE A 60 -9.27 -0.28 24.15
C ILE A 60 -8.57 -1.37 24.96
N GLN A 61 -7.71 -2.15 24.34
CA GLN A 61 -7.01 -3.28 24.97
C GLN A 61 -5.78 -2.83 25.79
N HIS A 62 -5.45 -1.55 25.78
CA HIS A 62 -4.23 -1.01 26.38
C HIS A 62 -2.96 -1.77 25.96
N THR A 63 -2.86 -2.08 24.65
CA THR A 63 -1.81 -2.96 24.11
C THR A 63 -0.41 -2.52 24.54
N THR A 64 0.31 -3.42 25.19
CA THR A 64 1.72 -3.28 25.55
C THR A 64 2.60 -3.98 24.52
N ILE A 65 3.90 -3.63 24.48
CA ILE A 65 4.83 -4.25 23.53
C ILE A 65 5.29 -5.59 24.07
N GLY A 66 4.83 -6.68 23.44
CA GLY A 66 5.38 -8.03 23.57
C GLY A 66 6.15 -8.45 22.31
N ALA A 67 6.60 -9.71 22.30
CA ALA A 67 7.38 -10.26 21.19
C ALA A 67 6.64 -10.18 19.83
N ILE A 68 5.33 -10.41 19.82
CA ILE A 68 4.51 -10.34 18.61
C ILE A 68 4.43 -8.92 18.05
N ASN A 69 4.34 -7.92 18.91
CA ASN A 69 4.30 -6.51 18.53
C ASN A 69 5.63 -6.05 17.95
N VAL A 70 6.75 -6.52 18.52
CA VAL A 70 8.10 -6.27 17.98
C VAL A 70 8.25 -6.91 16.60
N PHE A 71 7.76 -8.12 16.39
CA PHE A 71 7.76 -8.75 15.07
C PHE A 71 6.92 -7.94 14.06
N GLY A 72 5.73 -7.49 14.46
CA GLY A 72 4.90 -6.58 13.66
C GLY A 72 5.61 -5.27 13.30
N LEU A 73 6.35 -4.69 14.24
CA LEU A 73 7.17 -3.50 14.02
C LEU A 73 8.28 -3.74 13.00
N ILE A 74 9.02 -4.84 13.12
CA ILE A 74 10.08 -5.20 12.16
C ILE A 74 9.47 -5.35 10.76
N LEU A 75 8.34 -6.04 10.66
CA LEU A 75 7.65 -6.23 9.38
C LEU A 75 7.20 -4.90 8.76
N LEU A 76 6.69 -3.97 9.58
CA LEU A 76 6.36 -2.61 9.14
C LEU A 76 7.58 -1.86 8.62
N VAL A 77 8.69 -1.85 9.38
CA VAL A 77 9.92 -1.18 8.96
C VAL A 77 10.40 -1.70 7.61
N LEU A 78 10.44 -3.03 7.44
CA LEU A 78 10.85 -3.67 6.18
C LEU A 78 9.89 -3.31 5.04
N SER A 79 8.58 -3.33 5.30
CA SER A 79 7.56 -2.95 4.32
C SER A 79 7.76 -1.52 3.80
N TYR A 80 7.99 -0.56 4.69
CA TYR A 80 8.24 0.83 4.30
C TYR A 80 9.59 1.02 3.60
N PHE A 81 10.62 0.26 3.97
CA PHE A 81 11.87 0.25 3.20
C PHE A 81 11.63 -0.19 1.75
N VAL A 82 10.85 -1.26 1.56
CA VAL A 82 10.42 -1.72 0.23
C VAL A 82 9.58 -0.68 -0.49
N LEU A 83 8.64 -0.01 0.20
CA LEU A 83 7.84 1.07 -0.37
C LEU A 83 8.73 2.14 -1.00
N PHE A 84 9.69 2.68 -0.26
CA PHE A 84 10.55 3.74 -0.77
C PHE A 84 11.53 3.24 -1.84
N HIS A 85 11.96 1.98 -1.78
CA HIS A 85 12.71 1.37 -2.88
C HIS A 85 11.86 1.30 -4.16
N VAL A 86 10.59 0.91 -4.07
CA VAL A 86 9.65 0.87 -5.19
C VAL A 86 9.36 2.28 -5.73
N ILE A 87 9.09 3.25 -4.85
CA ILE A 87 8.90 4.66 -5.22
C ILE A 87 10.13 5.16 -5.98
N ARG A 88 11.34 4.88 -5.50
CA ARG A 88 12.58 5.30 -6.17
C ARG A 88 12.76 4.61 -7.53
N THR A 89 12.42 3.33 -7.62
CA THR A 89 12.59 2.53 -8.84
C THR A 89 11.64 2.96 -9.97
N LEU A 90 10.38 3.24 -9.64
CA LEU A 90 9.40 3.75 -10.60
C LEU A 90 9.53 5.27 -10.83
N GLY A 91 9.96 6.03 -9.81
CA GLY A 91 10.07 7.48 -9.89
C GLY A 91 8.72 8.14 -10.18
N ARG A 92 8.66 8.96 -11.22
CA ARG A 92 7.48 9.79 -11.56
C ARG A 92 6.23 9.00 -11.93
N ILE A 93 6.36 7.74 -12.35
CA ILE A 93 5.19 6.92 -12.73
C ILE A 93 4.56 6.22 -11.52
N TRP A 94 5.20 6.25 -10.35
CA TRP A 94 4.63 5.64 -9.15
C TRP A 94 3.41 6.43 -8.68
N THR A 95 2.26 5.77 -8.65
CA THR A 95 1.01 6.32 -8.12
C THR A 95 0.20 5.22 -7.43
N LEU A 96 -0.66 5.60 -6.48
CA LEU A 96 -1.58 4.68 -5.80
C LEU A 96 -2.81 4.34 -6.66
N LYS A 97 -3.22 5.26 -7.54
CA LYS A 97 -4.28 5.06 -8.55
C LYS A 97 -3.70 4.44 -9.82
N ILE A 98 -4.51 3.86 -10.72
CA ILE A 98 -3.98 3.40 -12.01
C ILE A 98 -3.97 4.60 -12.94
N PHE A 99 -2.79 5.08 -13.33
CA PHE A 99 -2.62 6.01 -14.43
C PHE A 99 -1.81 5.34 -15.53
N ILE A 100 -2.38 5.24 -16.73
CA ILE A 100 -1.67 4.71 -17.91
C ILE A 100 -1.40 5.85 -18.88
N LEU A 101 -0.13 5.96 -19.28
CA LEU A 101 0.33 6.87 -20.33
C LEU A 101 0.19 6.21 -21.70
N PRO A 102 0.02 6.97 -22.79
CA PRO A 102 0.03 6.43 -24.15
C PRO A 102 1.29 5.62 -24.48
N HIS A 103 2.44 6.04 -23.95
CA HIS A 103 3.73 5.33 -24.04
C HIS A 103 4.23 4.97 -22.63
N HIS A 104 3.47 4.13 -21.92
CA HIS A 104 3.77 3.81 -20.53
C HIS A 104 5.08 3.01 -20.38
N PRO A 105 6.07 3.50 -19.62
CA PRO A 105 7.33 2.79 -19.43
C PRO A 105 7.16 1.56 -18.54
N ILE A 106 7.68 0.42 -18.98
CA ILE A 106 7.63 -0.84 -18.22
C ILE A 106 9.00 -1.08 -17.57
N VAL A 107 9.02 -1.07 -16.23
CA VAL A 107 10.23 -1.35 -15.45
C VAL A 107 10.34 -2.84 -15.14
N LYS A 108 11.46 -3.47 -15.52
CA LYS A 108 11.74 -4.90 -15.29
C LYS A 108 13.00 -5.15 -14.45
N SER A 109 13.51 -4.11 -13.77
CA SER A 109 14.75 -4.16 -12.98
C SER A 109 14.48 -4.19 -11.47
N GLY A 110 15.48 -4.59 -10.68
CA GLY A 110 15.39 -4.62 -9.22
C GLY A 110 14.34 -5.62 -8.71
N LEU A 111 13.48 -5.19 -7.78
CA LEU A 111 12.40 -6.02 -7.22
C LEU A 111 11.40 -6.52 -8.28
N TYR A 112 11.30 -5.84 -9.42
CA TYR A 112 10.44 -6.23 -10.54
C TYR A 112 10.90 -7.51 -11.25
N LYS A 113 12.11 -8.01 -10.95
CA LYS A 113 12.57 -9.34 -11.39
C LYS A 113 11.99 -10.47 -10.54
N ILE A 114 11.64 -10.19 -9.27
CA ILE A 114 11.13 -11.17 -8.32
C ILE A 114 9.62 -11.35 -8.52
N THR A 115 8.90 -10.24 -8.68
CA THR A 115 7.45 -10.23 -8.91
C THR A 115 7.08 -9.04 -9.78
N LYS A 116 6.02 -9.17 -10.59
CA LYS A 116 5.49 -8.07 -11.40
C LYS A 116 4.97 -6.91 -10.56
N HIS A 117 4.55 -7.19 -9.31
CA HIS A 117 3.87 -6.23 -8.45
C HIS A 117 4.50 -6.12 -7.05
N PRO A 118 5.77 -5.71 -6.94
CA PRO A 118 6.48 -5.68 -5.66
C PRO A 118 5.83 -4.75 -4.64
N ASN A 119 5.17 -3.66 -5.10
CA ASN A 119 4.44 -2.76 -4.22
C ASN A 119 3.34 -3.47 -3.42
N TYR A 120 2.67 -4.46 -4.01
CA TYR A 120 1.58 -5.17 -3.36
C TYR A 120 2.10 -6.29 -2.48
N PHE A 121 2.94 -7.16 -3.04
CA PHE A 121 3.37 -8.39 -2.37
C PHE A 121 4.44 -8.17 -1.31
N LEU A 122 5.36 -7.23 -1.54
CA LEU A 122 6.54 -7.03 -0.68
C LEU A 122 6.42 -5.81 0.25
N ASN A 123 5.43 -4.94 0.01
CA ASN A 123 5.18 -3.76 0.84
C ASN A 123 3.78 -3.82 1.46
N ILE A 124 2.72 -3.63 0.68
CA ILE A 124 1.36 -3.43 1.21
C ILE A 124 0.84 -4.61 2.04
N ILE A 125 1.03 -5.85 1.57
CA ILE A 125 0.57 -7.03 2.34
C ILE A 125 1.35 -7.14 3.67
N PRO A 126 2.70 -7.11 3.67
CA PRO A 126 3.49 -7.04 4.90
C PRO A 126 3.14 -5.87 5.81
N GLU A 127 2.82 -4.70 5.26
CA GLU A 127 2.40 -3.53 6.03
C GLU A 127 1.15 -3.83 6.84
N LEU A 128 0.09 -4.30 6.19
CA LEU A 128 -1.20 -4.51 6.86
C LEU A 128 -1.09 -5.59 7.92
N ILE A 129 -0.35 -6.68 7.64
CA ILE A 129 -0.03 -7.70 8.63
C ILE A 129 0.77 -7.08 9.79
N GLY A 130 1.78 -6.27 9.48
CA GLY A 130 2.63 -5.61 10.45
C GLY A 130 1.84 -4.64 11.35
N VAL A 131 0.88 -3.88 10.81
CA VAL A 131 -0.06 -3.04 11.57
C VAL A 131 -0.82 -3.90 12.57
N LEU A 132 -1.49 -4.96 12.09
CA LEU A 132 -2.34 -5.82 12.93
C LEU A 132 -1.55 -6.50 14.06
N LEU A 133 -0.33 -6.96 13.77
CA LEU A 133 0.57 -7.56 14.76
C LEU A 133 1.12 -6.53 15.74
N LEU A 134 1.53 -5.34 15.26
CA LEU A 134 1.99 -4.25 16.11
C LEU A 134 0.92 -3.83 17.13
N THR A 135 -0.34 -3.81 16.72
CA THR A 135 -1.47 -3.40 17.57
C THR A 135 -2.11 -4.53 18.36
N SER A 136 -1.73 -5.79 18.13
CA SER A 136 -2.45 -6.97 18.62
C SER A 136 -3.94 -6.95 18.27
N ALA A 137 -4.30 -6.35 17.13
CA ALA A 137 -5.70 -6.21 16.74
C ALA A 137 -6.25 -7.58 16.31
N THR A 138 -7.33 -8.03 16.95
CA THR A 138 -7.87 -9.39 16.76
C THR A 138 -9.00 -9.38 15.74
N TYR A 139 -9.92 -8.42 15.84
CA TYR A 139 -11.09 -8.36 14.96
C TYR A 139 -10.78 -7.67 13.63
N THR A 140 -9.86 -6.71 13.63
CA THR A 140 -9.46 -5.95 12.43
C THR A 140 -8.86 -6.86 11.35
N TRP A 141 -8.38 -8.07 11.69
CA TRP A 141 -7.95 -9.08 10.70
C TRP A 141 -9.01 -9.40 9.64
N PHE A 142 -10.30 -9.37 9.99
CA PHE A 142 -11.37 -9.67 9.03
C PHE A 142 -11.41 -8.68 7.85
N LEU A 143 -10.90 -7.46 8.04
CA LEU A 143 -10.80 -6.46 6.97
C LEU A 143 -9.74 -6.79 5.91
N LEU A 144 -8.85 -7.76 6.15
CA LEU A 144 -7.94 -8.26 5.11
C LEU A 144 -8.69 -8.97 3.98
N LEU A 145 -9.85 -9.56 4.24
CA LEU A 145 -10.65 -10.24 3.21
C LEU A 145 -11.19 -9.27 2.15
N PRO A 146 -11.93 -8.19 2.50
CA PRO A 146 -12.34 -7.20 1.51
C PRO A 146 -11.12 -6.49 0.89
N TYR A 147 -10.03 -6.30 1.65
CA TYR A 147 -8.81 -5.71 1.10
C TYR A 147 -8.21 -6.59 -0.01
N ALA A 148 -8.07 -7.89 0.25
CA ALA A 148 -7.56 -8.86 -0.70
C ALA A 148 -8.44 -8.93 -1.96
N TYR A 149 -9.76 -8.86 -1.81
CA TYR A 149 -10.67 -8.79 -2.95
C TYR A 149 -10.39 -7.59 -3.87
N PHE A 150 -10.31 -6.37 -3.31
CA PHE A 150 -10.01 -5.18 -4.10
C PHE A 150 -8.58 -5.22 -4.68
N LEU A 151 -7.62 -5.80 -3.95
CA LEU A 151 -6.24 -5.95 -4.41
C LEU A 151 -6.11 -6.92 -5.58
N ILE A 152 -6.80 -8.07 -5.53
CA ILE A 152 -6.81 -9.04 -6.63
C ILE A 152 -7.47 -8.42 -7.87
N LYS A 153 -8.59 -7.71 -7.68
CA LYS A 153 -9.22 -6.96 -8.78
C LYS A 153 -8.28 -5.91 -9.37
N ARG A 154 -7.53 -5.22 -8.52
CA ARG A 154 -6.55 -4.20 -8.93
C ARG A 154 -5.45 -4.82 -9.81
N ILE A 155 -4.85 -5.91 -9.35
CA ILE A 155 -3.78 -6.61 -10.08
C ILE A 155 -4.28 -7.06 -11.45
N LYS A 156 -5.46 -7.70 -11.52
CA LYS A 156 -6.06 -8.14 -12.79
C LYS A 156 -6.35 -6.97 -13.75
N GLN A 157 -6.81 -5.84 -13.22
CA GLN A 157 -7.05 -4.64 -14.01
C GLN A 157 -5.75 -4.08 -14.59
N GLU A 158 -4.69 -4.00 -13.78
CA GLU A 158 -3.38 -3.52 -14.22
C GLU A 158 -2.75 -4.43 -15.27
N GLU A 159 -2.79 -5.75 -15.07
CA GLU A 159 -2.24 -6.72 -16.03
C GLU A 159 -2.96 -6.64 -17.37
N LYS A 160 -4.31 -6.61 -17.36
CA LYS A 160 -5.10 -6.47 -18.59
C LYS A 160 -4.80 -5.17 -19.33
N LEU A 161 -4.61 -4.06 -18.61
CA LEU A 161 -4.23 -2.79 -19.22
C LEU A 161 -2.84 -2.90 -19.84
N MET A 162 -1.85 -3.40 -19.11
CA MET A 162 -0.47 -3.54 -19.62
C MET A 162 -0.38 -4.48 -20.83
N GLU A 163 -1.21 -5.53 -20.91
CA GLU A 163 -1.29 -6.40 -22.09
C GLU A 163 -1.86 -5.68 -23.32
N SER A 164 -2.84 -4.77 -23.14
CA SER A 164 -3.45 -4.05 -24.25
C SER A 164 -2.56 -2.96 -24.89
N PHE A 165 -1.44 -2.62 -24.25
CA PHE A 165 -0.48 -1.62 -24.74
C PHE A 165 0.85 -2.23 -25.24
N ASN A 166 0.98 -3.56 -25.24
CA ASN A 166 2.06 -4.29 -25.94
C ASN A 166 1.57 -4.78 -27.31
#